data_AF-A0A3A2Z9W7-F1
#
_entry.id   AF-A0A3A2Z9W7-F1
#
_cell.length_a   1.000
_cell.length_b   1.000
_cell.length_c   1.000
_cell.angle_alpha   90.00
_cell.angle_beta   90.00
_cell.angle_gamma   90.00
#
_symmetry.space_group_name_H-M   'P 1'
#
loop_
_entity.id
_entity.type
_entity.pdbx_description
1 polymer ?
#
loop_
_entity_poly.entity_id
_entity_poly.type
_entity_poly.pdbx_seq_one_letter_code
_entity_poly.pdbx_strand_id
1 'polypeptide(L)'
;MTPTATHRIAPSSTGAPPLMNATQFANHIDHLRQILSGFPVTPREIFLSDESSNQVTVWATSLANFRDEVKDNGIPDEEWGYRGEYIFVLSLDESRERVQDVLEFVDSLGTERLRGLMRRARGNLERTKEEKE
;
A
#
# COMPACT_ATOMS: atom_id res chain seq x y z
N MET A 1 -6.46 0.70 -14.68
CA MET A 1 -5.35 -0.21 -15.03
C MET A 1 -5.77 -1.08 -16.20
N THR A 2 -4.84 -1.57 -17.01
CA THR A 2 -5.12 -2.55 -18.06
C THR A 2 -5.42 -3.94 -17.44
N PRO A 3 -6.08 -4.87 -18.16
CA PRO A 3 -6.33 -6.22 -17.65
C PRO A 3 -5.04 -7.02 -17.38
N THR A 4 -3.95 -6.69 -18.08
CA THR A 4 -2.64 -7.33 -17.94
C THR A 4 -1.70 -6.53 -17.03
N ALA A 5 -2.23 -5.58 -16.26
CA ALA A 5 -1.39 -4.70 -15.48
C ALA A 5 -0.59 -5.45 -14.40
N THR A 6 0.64 -5.01 -14.18
CA THR A 6 1.52 -5.59 -13.16
C THR A 6 1.91 -4.56 -12.10
N HIS A 7 2.14 -5.05 -10.88
CA HIS A 7 2.56 -4.24 -9.73
C HIS A 7 3.76 -4.90 -9.06
N ARG A 8 4.84 -4.13 -8.88
CA ARG A 8 6.05 -4.54 -8.18
C ARG A 8 6.30 -3.62 -7.00
N ILE A 9 6.56 -4.21 -5.84
CA ILE A 9 7.00 -3.48 -4.66
C ILE A 9 8.52 -3.60 -4.54
N ALA A 10 9.18 -2.46 -4.37
CA ALA A 10 10.61 -2.30 -4.17
C ALA A 10 10.87 -1.52 -2.87
N PRO A 11 12.06 -1.62 -2.27
CA PRO A 11 13.16 -2.53 -2.64
C PRO A 11 12.85 -4.00 -2.29
N SER A 12 13.60 -4.93 -2.88
CA SER A 12 13.47 -6.37 -2.62
C SER A 12 13.79 -6.75 -1.16
N SER A 13 14.57 -5.93 -0.46
CA SER A 13 14.83 -6.07 0.98
C SER A 13 13.57 -5.99 1.83
N THR A 14 12.48 -5.44 1.30
CA THR A 14 11.18 -5.50 1.97
C THR A 14 10.66 -6.94 2.04
N GLY A 15 11.09 -7.89 1.21
CA GLY A 15 10.50 -9.23 1.16
C GLY A 15 9.04 -9.24 0.69
N ALA A 16 8.60 -8.18 0.01
CA ALA A 16 7.30 -8.15 -0.67
C ALA A 16 7.26 -9.16 -1.84
N PRO A 17 6.08 -9.65 -2.24
CA PRO A 17 5.95 -10.50 -3.42
C PRO A 17 6.58 -9.84 -4.67
N PRO A 18 7.34 -10.60 -5.49
CA PRO A 18 8.21 -10.04 -6.51
C PRO A 18 7.49 -9.38 -7.70
N LEU A 19 6.30 -9.87 -8.07
CA LEU A 19 5.43 -9.26 -9.08
C LEU A 19 4.00 -9.73 -8.85
N MET A 20 3.05 -8.79 -8.82
CA MET A 20 1.63 -9.08 -8.68
C MET A 20 0.93 -8.72 -9.99
N ASN A 21 0.06 -9.60 -10.49
CA ASN A 21 -0.93 -9.23 -11.48
C ASN A 21 -2.12 -8.47 -10.83
N ALA A 22 -3.01 -7.93 -11.65
CA ALA A 22 -4.18 -7.18 -11.20
C ALA A 22 -5.01 -7.92 -10.13
N THR A 23 -5.27 -9.22 -10.30
CA THR A 23 -6.04 -10.03 -9.33
C THR A 23 -5.30 -10.20 -8.01
N GLN A 24 -4.00 -10.49 -8.05
CA GLN A 24 -3.17 -10.62 -6.85
C GLN A 24 -3.10 -9.30 -6.07
N PHE A 25 -2.99 -8.17 -6.77
CA PHE A 25 -2.99 -6.86 -6.15
C PHE A 25 -4.37 -6.49 -5.57
N ALA A 26 -5.47 -6.79 -6.28
CA ALA A 26 -6.82 -6.60 -5.75
C ALA A 26 -7.03 -7.39 -4.45
N ASN A 27 -6.63 -8.66 -4.42
CA ASN A 27 -6.66 -9.50 -3.22
C ASN A 27 -5.79 -8.91 -2.10
N HIS A 28 -4.62 -8.35 -2.41
CA HIS A 28 -3.78 -7.65 -1.43
C HIS A 28 -4.56 -6.48 -0.79
N ILE A 29 -5.21 -5.63 -1.59
CA ILE A 29 -6.03 -4.52 -1.10
C ILE A 29 -7.21 -5.01 -0.26
N ASP A 30 -7.88 -6.08 -0.66
CA ASP A 30 -9.00 -6.65 0.10
C ASP A 30 -8.57 -7.17 1.48
N HIS A 31 -7.39 -7.78 1.58
CA HIS A 31 -6.82 -8.15 2.88
C HIS A 31 -6.49 -6.94 3.76
N LEU A 32 -6.11 -5.79 3.17
CA LEU A 32 -5.87 -4.56 3.92
C LEU A 32 -7.19 -3.96 4.45
N ARG A 33 -8.26 -3.99 3.66
CA ARG A 33 -9.59 -3.45 4.02
C ARG A 33 -10.22 -4.09 5.25
N GLN A 34 -9.81 -5.31 5.60
CA GLN A 34 -10.27 -6.00 6.81
C GLN A 34 -9.82 -5.31 8.10
N ILE A 35 -8.66 -4.64 8.08
CA ILE A 35 -8.05 -4.00 9.26
C ILE A 35 -7.90 -2.49 9.12
N LEU A 36 -7.96 -1.96 7.90
CA LEU A 36 -7.89 -0.53 7.61
C LEU A 36 -9.26 0.01 7.21
N SER A 37 -9.61 1.18 7.75
CA SER A 37 -10.74 1.99 7.29
C SER A 37 -10.36 2.80 6.04
N GLY A 38 -9.08 3.09 5.87
CA GLY A 38 -8.54 3.73 4.68
C GLY A 38 -7.02 3.76 4.65
N PHE A 39 -6.48 4.00 3.47
CA PHE A 39 -5.05 4.19 3.25
C PHE A 39 -4.86 5.29 2.20
N PRO A 40 -5.29 6.55 2.49
CA PRO A 40 -5.10 7.65 1.55
C PRO A 40 -3.63 7.83 1.19
N VAL A 41 -3.38 7.93 -0.12
CA VAL A 41 -2.09 8.24 -0.71
C VAL A 41 -2.22 9.61 -1.38
N THR A 42 -1.34 10.53 -1.01
CA THR A 42 -1.34 11.92 -1.46
C THR A 42 -0.03 12.22 -2.20
N PRO A 43 -0.10 12.63 -3.48
CA PRO A 43 1.07 13.10 -4.21
C PRO A 43 1.72 14.30 -3.51
N ARG A 44 3.04 14.26 -3.38
CA ARG A 44 3.88 15.40 -3.01
C ARG A 44 4.37 16.11 -4.25
N GLU A 45 4.83 15.34 -5.23
CA GLU A 45 5.38 15.85 -6.48
C GLU A 45 5.14 14.84 -7.61
N ILE A 46 4.93 15.36 -8.82
CA ILE A 46 4.74 14.57 -10.03
C ILE A 46 5.83 14.97 -11.01
N PHE A 47 6.69 14.00 -11.33
CA PHE A 47 7.76 14.14 -12.32
C PHE A 47 7.28 13.52 -13.62
N LEU A 48 7.12 14.36 -14.63
CA LEU A 48 6.86 13.91 -15.99
C LEU A 48 8.20 13.57 -16.64
N SER A 49 8.27 12.40 -17.27
CA SER A 49 9.34 12.13 -18.23
C SER A 49 9.14 13.02 -19.47
N ASP A 50 10.02 12.93 -20.47
CA ASP A 50 9.80 13.66 -21.72
C ASP A 50 8.42 13.32 -22.34
N GLU A 51 7.89 14.20 -23.20
CA GLU A 51 6.55 14.02 -23.78
C GLU A 51 6.39 12.76 -24.66
N SER A 52 7.48 12.17 -25.14
CA SER A 52 7.50 10.90 -25.86
C SER A 52 7.43 9.68 -24.94
N SER A 53 7.80 9.82 -23.66
CA SER A 53 7.68 8.78 -22.65
C SER A 53 6.23 8.54 -22.23
N ASN A 54 5.88 7.27 -22.01
CA ASN A 54 4.62 6.84 -21.41
C ASN A 54 4.72 6.66 -19.88
N GLN A 55 5.74 7.24 -19.24
CA GLN A 55 6.00 7.08 -17.82
C GLN A 55 5.79 8.35 -17.00
N VAL A 56 5.15 8.17 -15.84
CA VAL A 56 4.97 9.21 -14.83
C VAL A 56 5.58 8.72 -13.53
N THR A 57 6.44 9.53 -12.92
CA THR A 57 6.97 9.26 -11.59
C THR A 57 6.29 10.15 -10.56
N VAL A 58 5.84 9.59 -9.45
CA VAL A 58 5.12 10.32 -8.40
C VAL A 58 5.81 10.07 -7.07
N TRP A 59 6.27 11.14 -6.42
CA TRP A 59 6.60 11.08 -5.01
C TRP A 59 5.32 11.30 -4.21
N ALA A 60 5.02 10.40 -3.29
CA ALA A 60 3.79 10.43 -2.52
C ALA A 60 4.03 10.09 -1.05
N THR A 61 3.10 10.56 -0.22
CA THR A 61 3.01 10.17 1.20
C THR A 61 1.64 9.58 1.48
N SER A 62 1.50 8.89 2.61
CA SER A 62 0.24 8.25 2.97
C SER A 62 -0.06 8.37 4.46
N LEU A 63 -1.28 7.97 4.83
CA LEU A 63 -1.64 7.68 6.21
C LEU A 63 -2.45 6.39 6.25
N ALA A 64 -1.97 5.37 6.97
CA ALA A 64 -2.77 4.17 7.23
C ALA A 64 -3.73 4.45 8.39
N ASN A 65 -5.03 4.34 8.12
CA ASN A 65 -6.08 4.50 9.10
C ASN A 65 -6.58 3.10 9.50
N PHE A 66 -6.14 2.63 10.66
CA PHE A 66 -6.65 1.38 11.23
C PHE A 66 -8.10 1.58 11.69
N ARG A 67 -8.90 0.53 11.56
CA ARG A 67 -10.27 0.48 12.09
C ARG A 67 -10.24 0.52 13.62
N ASP A 68 -11.21 1.16 14.26
CA ASP A 68 -11.20 1.29 15.71
C ASP A 68 -11.35 -0.08 16.41
N GLU A 69 -12.10 -1.01 15.80
CA GLU A 69 -12.30 -2.37 16.33
C GLU A 69 -11.04 -3.24 16.35
N VAL A 70 -9.98 -2.88 15.63
CA VAL A 70 -8.70 -3.63 15.63
C VAL A 70 -7.61 -2.97 16.48
N LYS A 71 -7.89 -1.78 17.02
CA LYS A 71 -6.99 -1.09 17.94
C LYS A 71 -7.10 -1.68 19.33
N ASP A 72 -6.02 -1.55 20.10
CA ASP A 72 -5.99 -1.91 21.52
C ASP A 72 -5.26 -0.83 22.34
N ASN A 73 -5.26 -1.01 23.66
CA ASN A 73 -4.65 -0.07 24.61
C ASN A 73 -3.19 -0.38 24.93
N GLY A 74 -2.54 -1.30 24.22
CA GLY A 74 -1.15 -1.67 24.50
C GLY A 74 -0.11 -0.79 23.79
N ILE A 75 -0.57 0.16 22.96
CA ILE A 75 0.22 1.30 22.46
C ILE A 75 -0.66 2.57 22.49
N PRO A 76 -0.07 3.78 22.56
CA PRO A 76 -0.82 5.02 22.40
C PRO A 76 -1.60 5.08 21.07
N ASP A 77 -2.76 5.75 21.05
CA ASP A 77 -3.60 5.85 19.83
C ASP A 77 -2.82 6.51 18.66
N GLU A 78 -1.98 7.50 18.97
CA GLU A 78 -1.11 8.17 18.00
C GLU A 78 -0.15 7.21 17.29
N GLU A 79 0.27 6.13 17.97
CA GLU A 79 1.20 5.14 17.41
C GLU A 79 0.54 4.18 16.43
N TRP A 80 -0.80 4.08 16.42
CA TRP A 80 -1.55 3.38 15.37
C TRP A 80 -1.47 4.12 14.03
N GLY A 81 -1.20 5.43 14.06
CA GLY A 81 -0.92 6.20 12.85
C GLY A 81 0.41 5.79 12.21
N TYR A 82 0.33 5.24 11.00
CA TYR A 82 1.50 5.04 10.14
C TYR A 82 1.48 6.02 8.97
N ARG A 83 2.55 6.80 8.83
CA ARG A 83 2.81 7.62 7.64
C ARG A 83 3.83 6.91 6.77
N GLY A 84 3.41 6.52 5.56
CA GLY A 84 4.30 5.96 4.56
C GLY A 84 4.80 7.02 3.58
N GLU A 85 5.92 6.72 2.95
CA GLU A 85 6.53 7.50 1.86
C GLU A 85 6.88 6.56 0.71
N TYR A 86 6.62 7.03 -0.52
CA TYR A 86 6.65 6.21 -1.73
C TYR A 86 7.18 7.00 -2.91
N ILE A 87 7.88 6.30 -3.80
CA ILE A 87 8.02 6.69 -5.21
C ILE A 87 7.24 5.68 -6.04
N PHE A 88 6.25 6.16 -6.81
CA PHE A 88 5.57 5.36 -7.83
C PHE A 88 6.16 5.67 -9.19
N VAL A 89 6.54 4.66 -9.96
CA VAL A 89 6.77 4.79 -11.40
C VAL A 89 5.63 4.08 -12.10
N LEU A 90 4.81 4.86 -12.81
CA LEU A 90 3.63 4.40 -13.53
C LEU A 90 3.94 4.39 -15.02
N SER A 91 3.91 3.21 -15.65
CA SER A 91 3.97 3.10 -17.11
C SER A 91 2.57 2.95 -17.66
N LEU A 92 2.21 3.80 -18.62
CA LEU A 92 0.91 3.78 -19.29
C LEU A 92 0.97 2.90 -20.54
N ASP A 93 -0.18 2.42 -21.00
CA ASP A 93 -0.29 1.76 -22.31
C ASP A 93 -0.03 2.73 -23.47
N GLU A 94 0.00 2.21 -24.71
CA GLU A 94 0.25 3.01 -25.92
C GLU A 94 -0.72 4.19 -26.07
N SER A 95 -1.97 4.03 -25.62
CA SER A 95 -2.99 5.07 -25.65
C SER A 95 -2.78 6.16 -24.60
N ARG A 96 -1.94 5.92 -23.60
CA ARG A 96 -1.71 6.77 -22.42
C ARG A 96 -2.94 6.99 -21.55
N GLU A 97 -3.97 6.15 -21.68
CA GLU A 97 -5.21 6.26 -20.89
C GLU A 97 -5.22 5.34 -19.67
N ARG A 98 -4.40 4.27 -19.67
CA ARG A 98 -4.42 3.26 -18.61
C ARG A 98 -3.01 2.89 -18.16
N VAL A 99 -2.84 2.72 -16.85
CA VAL A 99 -1.62 2.16 -16.26
C VAL A 99 -1.49 0.68 -16.62
N GLN A 100 -0.34 0.32 -17.18
CA GLN A 100 0.08 -1.03 -17.52
C GLN A 100 1.07 -1.60 -16.48
N ASP A 101 2.02 -0.80 -15.98
CA ASP A 101 2.98 -1.26 -14.98
C ASP A 101 3.14 -0.25 -13.85
N VAL A 102 3.25 -0.78 -12.62
CA VAL A 102 3.51 0.00 -11.41
C VAL A 102 4.76 -0.53 -10.74
N LEU A 103 5.74 0.33 -10.55
CA LEU A 103 6.79 0.15 -9.55
C LEU A 103 6.47 1.03 -8.34
N GLU A 104 6.22 0.42 -7.20
CA GLU A 104 6.05 1.09 -5.92
C GLU A 104 7.34 0.91 -5.11
N PHE A 105 8.13 1.97 -5.01
CA PHE A 105 9.28 2.00 -4.11
C PHE A 105 8.83 2.55 -2.76
N VAL A 106 8.97 1.75 -1.71
CA VAL A 106 8.56 2.10 -0.34
C VAL A 106 9.76 2.45 0.52
N ASP A 107 9.56 3.29 1.55
CA ASP A 107 10.47 3.32 2.69
C ASP A 107 10.43 1.94 3.39
N SER A 108 11.51 1.16 3.23
CA SER A 108 11.57 -0.20 3.76
C SER A 108 11.56 -0.21 5.29
N LEU A 109 12.16 0.77 5.96
CA LEU A 109 12.19 0.86 7.41
C LEU A 109 10.80 1.18 7.96
N GLY A 110 10.12 2.17 7.38
CA GLY A 110 8.73 2.47 7.70
C GLY A 110 7.81 1.26 7.45
N THR A 111 8.05 0.52 6.37
CA THR A 111 7.26 -0.67 6.03
C THR A 111 7.36 -1.78 7.08
N GLU A 112 8.51 -1.95 7.71
CA GLU A 112 8.66 -2.91 8.83
C GLU A 112 7.77 -2.53 10.02
N ARG A 113 7.73 -1.24 10.38
CA ARG A 113 6.83 -0.72 11.42
C ARG A 113 5.37 -0.98 11.06
N LEU A 114 4.97 -0.66 9.82
CA LEU A 114 3.61 -0.90 9.34
C LEU A 114 3.22 -2.38 9.46
N ARG A 115 4.12 -3.31 9.12
CA ARG A 115 3.87 -4.75 9.30
C ARG A 115 3.70 -5.17 10.74
N GLY A 116 4.41 -4.54 11.68
CA GLY A 116 4.19 -4.72 13.10
C GLY A 116 2.75 -4.38 13.49
N LEU A 117 2.28 -3.19 13.09
CA LEU A 117 0.91 -2.72 13.34
C LEU A 117 -0.14 -3.63 12.67
N MET A 118 0.10 -4.07 11.42
CA MET A 118 -0.81 -5.00 10.73
C MET A 118 -0.90 -6.35 11.41
N ARG A 119 0.22 -6.91 11.91
CA ARG A 119 0.20 -8.17 12.68
C ARG A 119 -0.61 -8.02 13.96
N ARG A 120 -0.42 -6.90 14.67
CA ARG A 120 -1.16 -6.58 15.89
C ARG A 120 -2.67 -6.45 15.62
N ALA A 121 -3.05 -5.64 14.64
CA ALA A 121 -4.45 -5.45 14.23
C ALA A 121 -5.15 -6.77 13.88
N ARG A 122 -4.49 -7.64 13.12
CA ARG A 122 -5.03 -8.96 12.78
C ARG A 122 -5.22 -9.83 14.02
N GLY A 123 -4.24 -9.87 14.92
CA GLY A 123 -4.35 -10.61 16.18
C GLY A 123 -5.53 -10.14 17.03
N ASN A 124 -5.78 -8.83 17.08
CA ASN A 124 -6.92 -8.27 17.79
C ASN A 124 -8.25 -8.61 17.11
N LEU A 125 -8.31 -8.53 15.78
CA LEU A 125 -9.51 -8.87 15.01
C LEU A 125 -9.96 -10.32 15.26
N GLU A 126 -9.03 -11.28 15.29
CA GLU A 126 -9.37 -12.68 15.58
C GLU A 126 -9.88 -12.87 17.00
N ARG A 127 -9.22 -12.28 18.01
CA ARG A 127 -9.69 -12.31 19.40
C ARG A 127 -11.11 -11.76 19.56
N THR A 128 -11.43 -10.66 18.89
CA THR A 128 -12.77 -10.05 18.96
C THR A 128 -13.84 -10.91 18.28
N LYS A 129 -13.48 -11.75 17.31
CA LYS A 129 -14.42 -12.74 16.74
C LYS A 129 -14.66 -13.88 17.72
N GLU A 130 -13.61 -14.41 18.33
CA GLU A 130 -13.69 -15.49 19.34
C GLU A 130 -14.51 -15.08 20.57
N GLU A 131 -14.43 -13.82 21.02
CA GLU A 131 -15.22 -13.30 22.15
C GLU A 131 -16.72 -13.09 21.83
N LYS A 132 -17.12 -13.15 20.55
CA LYS A 132 -18.49 -12.93 20.09
C LYS A 132 -19.22 -14.22 19.68
N GLU A 133 -18.53 -15.36 19.66
CA GLU A 133 -19.08 -16.70 19.43
C GLU A 133 -19.43 -17.40 20.76
#